data_AF-A0A4Y8WM31-F1
#
_entry.id   AF-A0A4Y8WM31-F1
#
_cell.length_a   1.000
_cell.length_b   1.000
_cell.length_c   1.000
_cell.angle_alpha   90.00
_cell.angle_beta   90.00
_cell.angle_gamma   90.00
#
_symmetry.space_group_name_H-M   'P 1'
#
loop_
_entity.id
_entity.type
_entity.pdbx_description
1 polymer ?
#
loop_
_entity_poly.entity_id
_entity_poly.type
_entity_poly.pdbx_seq_one_letter_code
_entity_poly.pdbx_strand_id
1 'polypeptide(L)'
;LRAQTTDGLDELHPDFFQALKDNLFLVENEVDNFNFVSRRVSNLLQSESQYILTINPTLDCNLRCWYCYQKHTKDHFMSKPLIDTVVKFAENIVKKKKVESFVLSFFGGEPLLLANDIALPIAKSISNKCELF
;
A
#
# COMPACT_ATOMS: atom_id res chain seq x y z
N LEU A 1 2.83 31.31 -2.51
CA LEU A 1 1.38 31.36 -2.82
C LEU A 1 0.62 31.30 -1.51
N ARG A 2 0.28 32.47 -0.95
CA ARG A 2 -0.60 32.54 0.23
C ARG A 2 -2.03 32.32 -0.28
N ALA A 3 -2.77 31.38 0.30
CA ALA A 3 -4.16 31.15 -0.07
C ALA A 3 -4.95 32.46 0.09
N GLN A 4 -5.77 32.79 -0.90
CA GLN A 4 -6.83 33.79 -0.74
C GLN A 4 -7.68 33.36 0.46
N THR A 5 -7.98 34.30 1.34
CA THR A 5 -8.81 34.08 2.52
C THR A 5 -10.16 33.53 2.08
N THR A 6 -10.69 32.53 2.78
CA THR A 6 -12.00 31.92 2.52
C THR A 6 -13.16 32.82 2.93
N ASP A 7 -12.97 34.13 2.86
CA ASP A 7 -13.89 35.13 3.40
C ASP A 7 -15.22 35.07 2.63
N GLY A 8 -16.31 34.78 3.36
CA GLY A 8 -17.68 34.68 2.83
C GLY A 8 -18.07 33.31 2.26
N LEU A 9 -17.20 32.29 2.31
CA LEU A 9 -17.52 30.94 1.82
C LEU A 9 -18.56 30.22 2.70
N ASP A 10 -18.55 30.51 3.99
CA ASP A 10 -19.50 30.03 4.98
C ASP A 10 -20.92 30.56 4.76
N GLU A 11 -21.04 31.81 4.29
CA GLU A 11 -22.33 32.42 3.95
C GLU A 11 -22.86 31.96 2.58
N LEU A 12 -21.97 31.80 1.59
CA LEU A 12 -22.35 31.42 0.22
C LEU A 12 -22.70 29.93 0.09
N HIS A 13 -21.94 29.04 0.75
CA HIS A 13 -22.12 27.59 0.66
C HIS A 13 -21.83 26.91 2.01
N PRO A 14 -22.76 26.98 2.98
CA PRO A 14 -22.54 26.49 4.35
C PRO A 14 -22.25 24.99 4.40
N ASP A 15 -22.95 24.16 3.62
CA ASP A 15 -22.74 22.71 3.60
C ASP A 15 -21.34 22.34 3.06
N PHE A 16 -20.89 23.04 2.02
CA PHE A 16 -19.56 22.83 1.45
C PHE A 16 -18.48 23.32 2.41
N PHE A 17 -18.68 24.49 3.02
CA PHE A 17 -17.76 25.03 4.01
C PHE A 17 -17.62 24.10 5.22
N GLN A 18 -18.73 23.53 5.69
CA GLN A 18 -18.72 22.53 6.77
C GLN A 18 -18.01 21.25 6.32
N ALA A 19 -18.27 20.75 5.11
CA ALA A 19 -17.55 19.59 4.57
C ALA A 19 -16.03 19.84 4.49
N LEU A 20 -15.60 21.04 4.13
CA LEU A 20 -14.18 21.41 4.10
C LEU A 20 -13.55 21.45 5.50
N LYS A 21 -14.30 21.92 6.52
CA LYS A 21 -13.86 21.86 7.92
C LYS A 21 -13.79 20.43 8.44
N ASP A 22 -14.84 19.65 8.23
CA ASP A 22 -14.94 18.26 8.72
C ASP A 22 -13.85 17.37 8.14
N ASN A 23 -13.46 17.61 6.89
CA ASN A 23 -12.39 16.88 6.20
C ASN A 23 -11.00 17.53 6.35
N LEU A 24 -10.85 18.53 7.24
CA LEU A 24 -9.58 19.21 7.55
C LEU A 24 -8.91 19.91 6.36
N PHE A 25 -9.67 20.26 5.32
CA PHE A 25 -9.21 21.15 4.26
C PHE A 25 -9.12 22.61 4.75
N LEU A 26 -9.97 22.98 5.72
CA LEU A 26 -9.91 24.24 6.47
C LEU A 26 -9.63 23.93 7.93
N VAL A 27 -8.51 24.43 8.44
CA VAL A 27 -8.05 24.27 9.82
C VAL A 27 -7.78 25.64 10.44
N GLU A 28 -8.14 25.79 11.71
CA GLU A 28 -7.88 27.02 12.45
C GLU A 28 -6.36 27.22 12.64
N ASN A 29 -5.91 28.48 12.61
CA ASN A 29 -4.49 28.82 12.70
C ASN A 29 -3.82 28.38 14.02
N GLU A 30 -4.61 28.11 15.06
CA GLU A 30 -4.13 27.72 16.39
C GLU A 30 -3.97 26.20 16.56
N VAL A 31 -4.41 25.40 15.58
CA VAL A 31 -4.13 23.96 15.57
C VAL A 31 -2.67 23.77 15.17
N ASP A 32 -1.88 23.17 16.06
CA ASP A 32 -0.52 22.73 15.76
C ASP A 32 -0.56 21.56 14.77
N ASN A 33 -0.75 21.91 13.48
CA ASN A 33 -0.85 20.98 12.36
C ASN A 33 0.36 20.05 12.29
N PHE A 34 1.53 20.51 12.71
CA PHE A 34 2.74 19.69 12.73
C PHE A 34 2.61 18.56 13.76
N ASN A 35 2.22 18.88 15.00
CA ASN A 35 2.05 17.86 16.03
C ASN A 35 0.91 16.88 15.73
N PHE A 36 -0.19 17.35 15.14
CA PHE A 36 -1.28 16.47 14.69
C PHE A 36 -0.80 15.49 13.60
N VAL A 37 -0.17 16.00 12.55
CA VAL A 37 0.36 15.17 11.46
C VAL A 37 1.45 14.23 11.95
N SER A 38 2.38 14.72 12.80
CA SER A 38 3.46 13.93 13.38
C SER A 38 2.93 12.77 14.23
N ARG A 39 1.90 13.00 15.06
CA ARG A 39 1.23 11.93 15.81
C ARG A 39 0.54 10.93 14.89
N ARG A 40 -0.15 11.40 13.85
CA ARG A 40 -0.81 10.51 12.87
C ARG A 40 0.20 9.64 12.14
N VAL A 41 1.30 10.21 11.66
CA VAL A 41 2.41 9.47 11.02
C VAL A 41 3.03 8.48 12.01
N SER A 42 3.29 8.91 13.24
CA SER A 42 3.85 8.04 14.28
C SER A 42 2.94 6.85 14.58
N ASN A 43 1.63 7.07 14.71
CA ASN A 43 0.65 6.01 14.92
C ASN A 43 0.60 5.04 13.72
N LEU A 44 0.69 5.54 12.49
CA LEU A 44 0.76 4.70 11.29
C LEU A 44 2.03 3.85 11.25
N LEU A 45 3.18 4.43 11.60
CA LEU A 45 4.47 3.74 11.62
C LEU A 45 4.58 2.71 12.75
N GLN A 46 3.87 2.92 13.86
CA GLN A 46 3.87 2.00 15.01
C GLN A 46 2.76 0.96 14.94
N SER A 47 1.77 1.12 14.06
CA SER A 47 0.67 0.18 13.95
C SER A 47 1.14 -1.16 13.39
N GLU A 48 0.81 -2.24 14.10
CA GLU A 48 0.99 -3.61 13.64
C GLU A 48 -0.29 -4.17 12.99
N SER A 49 -1.36 -3.36 12.90
CA SER A 49 -2.68 -3.79 12.39
C SER A 49 -2.68 -4.05 10.89
N GLN A 50 -1.78 -3.42 10.13
CA GLN A 50 -1.64 -3.66 8.71
C GLN A 50 -0.26 -4.23 8.39
N TYR A 51 -0.23 -5.30 7.61
CA TYR A 51 0.99 -5.85 7.06
C TYR A 51 0.99 -5.75 5.54
N ILE A 52 2.03 -5.14 4.96
CA ILE A 52 2.19 -4.97 3.51
C ILE A 52 3.34 -5.85 3.03
N LEU A 53 3.06 -6.80 2.16
CA LEU A 53 4.05 -7.65 1.50
C LEU A 53 4.10 -7.34 0.01
N THR A 54 5.25 -6.81 -0.45
CA THR A 54 5.53 -6.61 -1.88
C THR A 54 6.45 -7.72 -2.38
N ILE A 55 6.02 -8.45 -3.41
CA ILE A 55 6.75 -9.59 -3.98
C ILE A 55 7.19 -9.28 -5.40
N ASN A 56 8.43 -9.61 -5.74
CA ASN A 56 8.92 -9.60 -7.11
C ASN A 56 8.85 -11.02 -7.70
N PRO A 57 7.74 -11.42 -8.36
CA PRO A 57 7.64 -12.73 -9.00
C PRO A 57 8.69 -12.95 -10.09
N THR A 58 9.11 -11.86 -10.75
CA THR A 58 10.10 -11.88 -11.80
C THR A 58 10.79 -10.53 -11.98
N LEU A 59 12.01 -10.54 -12.49
CA LEU A 59 12.68 -9.34 -13.03
C LEU A 59 12.60 -9.28 -14.57
N ASP A 60 12.08 -10.31 -15.21
CA ASP A 60 11.82 -10.31 -16.65
C ASP A 60 10.63 -9.41 -16.95
N CYS A 61 10.70 -8.70 -18.07
CA CYS A 61 9.67 -7.79 -18.53
C CYS A 61 9.51 -7.94 -20.05
N ASN A 62 8.26 -7.91 -20.53
CA ASN A 62 7.94 -7.88 -21.96
C ASN A 62 8.13 -6.49 -22.60
N LEU A 63 8.45 -5.47 -21.79
CA LEU A 63 8.75 -4.11 -22.22
C LEU A 63 10.18 -3.70 -21.85
N ARG A 64 10.66 -2.62 -22.48
CA ARG A 64 11.99 -2.03 -22.23
C ARG A 64 11.89 -0.51 -22.07
N CYS A 65 11.25 -0.07 -20.98
CA CYS A 65 11.03 1.35 -20.73
C CYS A 65 12.36 2.10 -20.57
N TRP A 66 12.52 3.24 -21.24
CA TRP A 66 13.77 4.02 -21.21
C TRP A 66 14.13 4.56 -19.81
N TYR A 67 13.13 4.69 -18.94
CA TYR A 67 13.25 5.12 -17.56
C TYR A 67 13.28 3.95 -16.56
N CYS A 68 13.34 2.70 -17.02
CA CYS A 68 13.39 1.54 -16.14
C CYS A 68 14.73 1.49 -15.40
N TYR A 69 14.70 1.48 -14.08
CA TYR A 69 15.90 1.36 -13.24
C TYR A 69 16.41 -0.09 -13.13
N GLN A 70 15.61 -1.07 -13.54
CA GLN A 70 15.97 -2.48 -13.47
C GLN A 70 16.80 -2.87 -14.69
N LYS A 71 17.84 -3.67 -14.46
CA LYS A 71 18.56 -4.29 -15.57
C LYS A 71 17.67 -5.36 -16.18
N HIS A 72 17.33 -5.23 -17.46
CA HIS A 72 16.56 -6.23 -18.19
C HIS A 72 17.38 -7.51 -18.34
N THR A 73 17.16 -8.45 -17.43
CA THR A 73 17.68 -9.81 -17.46
C THR A 73 16.64 -10.76 -18.04
N LYS A 74 17.08 -11.96 -18.41
CA LYS A 74 16.19 -13.05 -18.82
C LYS A 74 16.24 -14.17 -17.80
N ASP A 75 15.17 -14.94 -17.74
CA ASP A 75 15.06 -16.17 -16.94
C ASP A 75 15.15 -15.93 -15.43
N HIS A 76 14.79 -14.74 -14.96
CA HIS A 76 14.76 -14.39 -13.54
C HIS A 76 13.34 -14.51 -12.99
N PHE A 77 12.97 -15.72 -12.60
CA PHE A 77 11.66 -16.05 -12.04
C PHE A 77 11.80 -16.63 -10.63
N MET A 78 10.78 -16.44 -9.79
CA MET A 78 10.69 -17.19 -8.54
C MET A 78 10.61 -18.69 -8.82
N SER A 79 11.47 -19.47 -8.17
CA SER A 79 11.39 -20.93 -8.21
C SER A 79 10.25 -21.43 -7.32
N LYS A 80 9.74 -22.64 -7.62
CA LYS A 80 8.68 -23.27 -6.80
C LYS A 80 9.04 -23.35 -5.29
N PRO A 81 10.27 -23.77 -4.90
CA PRO A 81 10.66 -23.75 -3.49
C PRO A 81 10.62 -22.35 -2.85
N LEU A 82 10.96 -21.31 -3.61
CA LEU A 82 10.90 -19.93 -3.12
C LEU A 82 9.45 -19.46 -2.95
N ILE A 83 8.56 -19.79 -3.90
CA ILE A 83 7.12 -19.54 -3.79
C ILE A 83 6.57 -20.17 -2.50
N ASP A 84 6.88 -21.44 -2.25
CA ASP A 84 6.39 -22.15 -1.07
C ASP A 84 6.93 -21.54 0.24
N THR A 85 8.20 -21.09 0.23
CA THR A 85 8.81 -20.39 1.36
C THR A 85 8.11 -19.06 1.65
N VAL A 86 7.77 -18.30 0.61
CA VAL A 86 7.05 -17.02 0.73
C VAL A 86 5.63 -17.21 1.25
N VAL A 87 4.92 -18.24 0.77
CA VAL A 87 3.58 -18.57 1.28
C VAL A 87 3.65 -18.96 2.77
N LYS A 88 4.65 -19.76 3.17
CA LYS A 88 4.85 -20.12 4.58
C LYS A 88 5.22 -18.91 5.44
N PHE A 89 6.02 -17.99 4.91
CA PHE A 89 6.31 -16.73 5.57
C PHE A 89 5.05 -15.92 5.82
N ALA A 90 4.22 -15.71 4.79
CA ALA A 90 2.95 -15.00 4.91
C ALA A 90 2.00 -15.67 5.91
N GLU A 91 1.91 -17.02 5.90
CA GLU A 91 1.11 -17.77 6.89
C GLU A 91 1.57 -17.50 8.33
N ASN A 92 2.89 -17.44 8.58
CA ASN A 92 3.42 -17.14 9.90
C ASN A 92 3.14 -15.69 10.34
N ILE A 93 3.01 -14.77 9.40
CA ILE A 93 2.60 -13.39 9.70
C ILE A 93 1.11 -13.33 10.03
N VAL A 94 0.25 -13.91 9.18
CA VAL A 94 -1.21 -13.93 9.38
C VAL A 94 -1.58 -14.60 10.72
N LYS A 95 -0.89 -15.67 11.11
CA LYS A 95 -1.11 -16.33 12.42
C LYS A 95 -0.79 -15.45 13.64
N LYS A 96 0.02 -14.40 13.48
CA LYS A 96 0.25 -13.44 14.57
C LYS A 96 -1.01 -12.58 14.65
N LYS A 97 -1.83 -12.79 15.69
CA LYS A 97 -3.13 -12.13 15.98
C LYS A 97 -3.12 -10.58 16.07
N LYS A 98 -2.06 -9.92 15.61
CA LYS A 98 -1.92 -8.47 15.59
C LYS A 98 -2.26 -7.85 14.25
N VAL A 99 -2.26 -8.64 13.17
CA VAL A 99 -2.54 -8.16 11.80
C VAL A 99 -4.04 -8.26 11.54
N GLU A 100 -4.70 -7.12 11.37
CA GLU A 100 -6.11 -6.99 10.98
C GLU A 100 -6.28 -6.93 9.46
N SER A 101 -5.26 -6.44 8.74
CA SER A 101 -5.26 -6.30 7.28
C SER A 101 -3.94 -6.77 6.68
N PHE A 102 -4.00 -7.71 5.75
CA PHE A 102 -2.85 -8.14 4.95
C PHE A 102 -2.96 -7.61 3.52
N VAL A 103 -2.02 -6.77 3.09
CA VAL A 103 -1.96 -6.21 1.73
C VAL A 103 -0.86 -6.92 0.97
N LEU A 104 -1.24 -7.61 -0.10
CA LEU A 104 -0.32 -8.25 -1.02
C LEU A 104 -0.18 -7.41 -2.29
N SER A 105 1.06 -7.06 -2.63
CA SER A 105 1.40 -6.33 -3.86
C SER A 105 2.44 -7.09 -4.67
N PHE A 106 2.34 -7.01 -6.00
CA PHE A 106 3.36 -7.55 -6.89
C PHE A 106 4.12 -6.41 -7.59
N PHE A 107 5.42 -6.60 -7.72
CA PHE A 107 6.34 -5.65 -8.35
C PHE A 107 7.44 -6.41 -9.11
N GLY A 108 8.51 -5.75 -9.55
CA GLY A 108 9.54 -6.39 -10.37
C GLY A 108 9.43 -5.96 -11.83
N GLY A 109 9.72 -6.86 -12.76
CA GLY A 109 9.66 -6.59 -14.20
C GLY A 109 8.22 -6.46 -14.68
N GLU A 110 7.70 -7.48 -15.37
CA GLU A 110 6.26 -7.61 -15.64
C GLU A 110 5.66 -8.69 -14.73
N PRO A 111 5.00 -8.34 -13.61
CA PRO A 111 4.47 -9.30 -12.66
C PRO A 111 3.46 -10.29 -13.25
N LEU A 112 2.76 -9.89 -14.32
CA LEU A 112 1.75 -10.72 -14.96
C LEU A 112 2.31 -11.64 -16.05
N LEU A 113 3.61 -11.55 -16.35
CA LEU A 113 4.27 -12.33 -17.41
C LEU A 113 4.09 -13.84 -17.21
N LEU A 114 4.14 -14.30 -15.95
CA LEU A 114 3.88 -15.68 -15.52
C LEU A 114 2.79 -15.71 -14.44
N ALA A 115 1.71 -14.95 -14.63
CA ALA A 115 0.66 -14.79 -13.64
C ALA A 115 0.11 -16.14 -13.15
N ASN A 116 -0.18 -17.07 -14.07
CA ASN A 116 -0.77 -18.38 -13.75
C ASN A 116 0.17 -19.30 -12.97
N ASP A 117 1.48 -19.15 -13.16
CA ASP A 117 2.48 -20.05 -12.56
C ASP A 117 3.04 -19.51 -11.23
N ILE A 118 3.04 -18.18 -11.05
CA ILE A 118 3.70 -17.53 -9.90
C ILE A 118 2.74 -16.62 -9.13
N ALA A 119 2.28 -15.52 -9.72
CA ALA A 119 1.58 -14.47 -8.98
C ALA A 119 0.20 -14.93 -8.46
N LEU A 120 -0.62 -15.56 -9.31
CA LEU A 120 -1.95 -16.04 -8.94
C LEU A 120 -1.90 -17.19 -7.91
N PRO A 121 -1.02 -18.21 -8.04
CA PRO A 121 -0.85 -19.21 -6.99
C PRO A 121 -0.47 -18.63 -5.64
N ILE A 122 0.43 -17.64 -5.60
CA ILE A 122 0.80 -16.94 -4.36
C ILE A 122 -0.41 -16.21 -3.78
N ALA A 123 -1.08 -15.38 -4.59
CA ALA A 123 -2.22 -14.59 -4.15
C ALA A 123 -3.34 -15.48 -3.60
N LYS A 124 -3.70 -16.55 -4.32
CA LYS A 124 -4.71 -17.51 -3.88
C LYS A 124 -4.31 -18.21 -2.58
N SER A 125 -3.05 -18.64 -2.48
CA SER A 125 -2.57 -19.33 -1.28
C SER A 125 -2.62 -18.42 -0.05
N ILE A 126 -2.17 -17.17 -0.18
CA ILE A 126 -2.18 -16.19 0.91
C ILE A 126 -3.62 -15.80 1.27
N SER A 127 -4.48 -15.53 0.28
CA SER A 127 -5.90 -15.20 0.50
C SER A 127 -6.61 -16.29 1.32
N ASN A 128 -6.44 -17.55 0.93
CA ASN A 128 -7.02 -18.67 1.66
C ASN A 128 -6.52 -18.75 3.12
N LYS A 129 -5.27 -18.33 3.40
CA LYS A 129 -4.76 -18.29 4.77
C LYS A 129 -5.37 -17.14 5.58
N CYS A 130 -5.59 -15.98 4.97
CA CYS A 130 -6.27 -14.86 5.60
C CYS A 130 -7.74 -15.16 5.94
N GLU A 131 -8.41 -16.04 5.18
CA GLU A 131 -9.79 -16.45 5.49
C GLU A 131 -9.88 -17.46 6.65
N LEU A 132 -8.78 -18.14 6.96
CA LEU A 132 -8.73 -19.19 7.99
C LEU A 132 -8.38 -18.68 9.40
N PHE A 133 -7.83 -17.47 9.51
CA PHE A 133 -7.29 -16.91 10.75
C PHE A 133 -7.80 -15.49 10.96
#